data_AF-A0A5C6Q2J0-F1
#
_entry.id   AF-A0A5C6Q2J0-F1
#
_cell.length_a   1.000
_cell.length_b   1.000
_cell.length_c   1.000
_cell.angle_alpha   90.00
_cell.angle_beta   90.00
_cell.angle_gamma   90.00
#
_symmetry.space_group_name_H-M   'P 1'
#
loop_
_entity.id
_entity.type
_entity.pdbx_description
1 polymer ?
#
loop_
_entity_poly.entity_id
_entity_poly.type
_entity_poly.pdbx_seq_one_letter_code
_entity_poly.pdbx_strand_id
1 'polypeptide(L)'
;MNEWLQQFANPNFMPHGHCYLWRPDILWTHVISDITIGVAYYLITIILGILLYKRKESVPYKDIFALFMAFIFFCGTTHFVAIYVTWYPAYEYQGWIKALTAFTSLLTAIVLAPRLPDLIQLPGVEIKYNKTLKEVEALKQSNRQMSSVYSATLDREERVIELKKEVNALMLELKREHIYDV
;
A
#
# COMPACT_ATOMS: atom_id res chain seq x y z
N MET A 1 -15.13 -34.85 30.76
CA MET A 1 -15.40 -33.47 30.30
C MET A 1 -14.20 -33.04 29.47
N ASN A 2 -14.40 -32.79 28.16
CA ASN A 2 -13.40 -32.45 27.11
C ASN A 2 -13.01 -33.57 26.11
N GLU A 3 -13.90 -34.52 25.79
CA GLU A 3 -13.61 -35.57 24.79
C GLU A 3 -13.22 -35.01 23.41
N TRP A 4 -13.84 -33.92 22.98
CA TRP A 4 -13.52 -33.27 21.69
C TRP A 4 -12.12 -32.66 21.62
N LEU A 5 -11.57 -32.20 22.77
CA LEU A 5 -10.20 -31.68 22.84
C LEU A 5 -9.16 -32.80 22.87
N GLN A 6 -9.53 -34.04 23.19
CA GLN A 6 -8.60 -35.16 23.17
C GLN A 6 -8.47 -35.81 21.79
N GLN A 7 -9.41 -35.52 20.87
CA GLN A 7 -9.44 -36.11 19.53
C GLN A 7 -8.19 -35.80 18.70
N PHE A 8 -7.55 -34.66 18.97
CA PHE A 8 -6.31 -34.22 18.29
C PHE A 8 -5.04 -34.52 19.09
N ALA A 9 -5.16 -35.12 20.28
CA ALA A 9 -4.05 -35.51 21.12
C ALA A 9 -3.64 -36.95 20.81
N ASN A 10 -2.34 -37.20 20.67
CA ASN A 10 -1.84 -38.57 20.51
C ASN A 10 -1.42 -39.11 21.89
N PRO A 11 -2.12 -40.12 22.44
CA PRO A 11 -1.91 -40.61 23.80
C PRO A 11 -0.55 -41.28 24.01
N ASN A 12 0.18 -41.58 22.93
CA ASN A 12 1.52 -42.17 23.01
C ASN A 12 2.61 -41.13 23.35
N PHE A 13 2.29 -39.84 23.33
CA PHE A 13 3.23 -38.77 23.65
C PHE A 13 2.89 -38.10 24.98
N MET A 14 3.90 -37.52 25.63
CA MET A 14 3.71 -36.73 26.84
C MET A 14 3.40 -35.27 26.50
N PRO A 15 2.42 -34.63 27.17
CA PRO A 15 2.19 -33.18 27.06
C PRO A 15 3.45 -32.35 27.34
N HIS A 16 3.57 -31.18 26.71
CA HIS A 16 4.74 -30.30 26.92
C HIS A 16 4.87 -29.80 28.36
N GLY A 17 3.77 -29.75 29.12
CA GLY A 17 3.80 -29.41 30.54
C GLY A 17 4.71 -30.32 31.36
N HIS A 18 4.93 -31.58 30.94
CA HIS A 18 5.91 -32.46 31.57
C HIS A 18 7.36 -31.96 31.40
N CYS A 19 7.68 -31.34 30.26
CA CYS A 19 8.98 -30.69 30.04
C CYS A 19 9.18 -29.48 30.96
N TYR A 20 8.09 -28.80 31.35
CA TYR A 20 8.12 -27.72 32.34
C TYR A 20 8.08 -28.22 33.79
N LEU A 21 8.11 -29.54 34.02
CA LEU A 21 7.89 -30.15 35.34
C LEU A 21 6.61 -29.67 36.03
N TRP A 22 5.63 -29.19 35.25
CA TRP A 22 4.43 -28.52 35.74
C TRP A 22 4.69 -27.38 36.74
N ARG A 23 5.90 -26.79 36.69
CA ARG A 23 6.26 -25.64 37.52
C ARG A 23 5.43 -24.43 37.10
N PRO A 24 4.62 -23.86 38.01
CA PRO A 24 3.65 -22.82 37.64
C PRO A 24 4.33 -21.55 37.12
N ASP A 25 5.52 -21.20 37.64
CA ASP A 25 6.28 -20.03 37.21
C ASP A 25 6.74 -20.14 35.74
N ILE A 26 7.24 -21.30 35.32
CA ILE A 26 7.69 -21.52 33.94
C ILE A 26 6.48 -21.68 33.03
N LEU A 27 5.51 -22.49 33.43
CA LEU A 27 4.32 -22.79 32.65
C LEU A 27 3.53 -21.53 32.31
N TRP A 28 3.19 -20.71 33.33
CA TRP A 28 2.40 -19.50 33.10
C TRP A 28 3.17 -18.45 32.31
N THR A 29 4.49 -18.36 32.49
CA THR A 29 5.32 -17.45 31.68
C THR A 29 5.24 -17.81 30.19
N HIS A 30 5.35 -19.09 29.83
CA HIS A 30 5.21 -19.53 28.44
C HIS A 30 3.80 -19.30 27.91
N VAL A 31 2.77 -19.70 28.66
CA VAL A 31 1.37 -19.58 28.23
C VAL A 31 0.98 -18.13 28.02
N ILE A 32 1.28 -17.23 28.95
CA ILE A 32 0.96 -15.80 28.82
C ILE A 32 1.73 -15.17 27.65
N SER A 33 3.00 -15.54 27.48
CA SER A 33 3.81 -15.06 26.35
C SER A 33 3.22 -15.52 25.02
N ASP A 34 2.89 -16.80 24.88
CA ASP A 34 2.30 -17.35 23.66
C ASP A 34 0.93 -16.74 23.35
N ILE A 35 0.09 -16.49 24.37
CA ILE A 35 -1.19 -15.79 24.18
C ILE A 35 -0.94 -14.39 23.64
N THR A 36 -0.02 -13.65 24.29
CA THR A 36 0.28 -12.27 23.93
C THR A 36 0.84 -12.16 22.52
N ILE A 37 1.78 -13.03 22.15
CA ILE A 37 2.39 -13.06 20.82
C ILE A 37 1.36 -13.49 19.77
N GLY A 38 0.59 -14.56 20.03
CA GLY A 38 -0.43 -15.04 19.10
C GLY A 38 -1.50 -13.99 18.79
N VAL A 39 -1.99 -13.30 19.83
CA VAL A 39 -2.95 -12.19 19.67
C VAL A 39 -2.32 -11.03 18.90
N ALA A 40 -1.09 -10.62 19.25
CA ALA A 40 -0.40 -9.55 18.55
C ALA A 40 -0.23 -9.86 17.05
N TYR A 41 0.16 -11.09 16.70
CA TYR A 41 0.34 -11.49 15.31
C TYR A 41 -0.97 -11.48 14.53
N TYR A 42 -2.07 -11.99 15.10
CA TYR A 42 -3.38 -11.89 14.44
C TYR A 42 -3.85 -10.44 14.30
N LEU A 43 -3.64 -9.59 15.30
CA LEU A 43 -3.96 -8.16 15.19
C LEU A 43 -3.15 -7.49 14.08
N ILE A 44 -1.84 -7.75 13.99
CA ILE A 44 -0.98 -7.23 12.93
C ILE A 44 -1.50 -7.70 11.56
N THR A 45 -1.82 -8.98 11.40
CA THR A 45 -2.38 -9.52 10.14
C THR A 45 -3.69 -8.82 9.77
N ILE A 46 -4.61 -8.60 10.72
CA ILE A 46 -5.87 -7.90 10.47
C ILE A 46 -5.63 -6.44 10.07
N ILE A 47 -4.75 -5.73 10.79
CA ILE A 47 -4.42 -4.33 10.50
C ILE A 47 -3.81 -4.19 9.10
N LEU A 48 -2.86 -5.06 8.75
CA LEU A 48 -2.25 -5.10 7.42
C LEU A 48 -3.29 -5.44 6.33
N GLY A 49 -4.20 -6.37 6.61
CA GLY A 49 -5.30 -6.71 5.71
C GLY A 49 -6.23 -5.52 5.44
N ILE A 50 -6.63 -4.80 6.49
CA ILE A 50 -7.44 -3.58 6.38
C ILE A 50 -6.70 -2.50 5.57
N LEU A 51 -5.40 -2.31 5.82
CA LEU A 51 -4.57 -1.35 5.10
C LEU A 51 -4.53 -1.67 3.61
N LEU A 52 -4.25 -2.93 3.23
CA LEU A 52 -4.19 -3.36 1.83
C LEU A 52 -5.54 -3.27 1.14
N TYR A 53 -6.63 -3.56 1.85
CA TYR A 53 -7.98 -3.40 1.30
C TYR A 53 -8.29 -1.93 1.01
N LYS A 54 -8.01 -1.03 1.97
CA LYS A 54 -8.27 0.41 1.82
C LYS A 54 -7.32 1.13 0.86
N ARG A 55 -6.08 0.66 0.71
CA ARG A 55 -5.03 1.27 -0.12
C ARG A 55 -4.71 0.45 -1.38
N LYS A 56 -5.61 -0.44 -1.81
CA LYS A 56 -5.39 -1.40 -2.89
C LYS A 56 -4.77 -0.77 -4.13
N GLU A 57 -5.18 0.40 -4.58
CA GLU A 57 -4.63 0.98 -5.82
C GLU A 57 -3.23 1.58 -5.67
N SER A 58 -2.85 1.97 -4.46
CA SER A 58 -1.60 2.68 -4.17
C SER A 58 -0.45 1.78 -3.68
N VAL A 59 -0.71 0.52 -3.36
CA VAL A 59 0.31 -0.38 -2.80
C VAL A 59 1.03 -1.17 -3.91
N PRO A 60 2.32 -0.93 -4.13
CA PRO A 60 3.12 -1.75 -5.03
C PRO A 60 3.42 -3.12 -4.38
N TYR A 61 3.60 -4.16 -5.19
CA TYR A 61 4.00 -5.50 -4.75
C TYR A 61 3.07 -6.17 -3.71
N LYS A 62 1.75 -6.11 -3.96
CA LYS A 62 0.71 -6.71 -3.08
C LYS A 62 0.95 -8.17 -2.71
N ASP A 63 1.52 -8.94 -3.64
CA ASP A 63 1.77 -10.36 -3.43
C ASP A 63 2.78 -10.60 -2.28
N ILE A 64 3.78 -9.73 -2.14
CA ILE A 64 4.73 -9.77 -1.02
C ILE A 64 4.00 -9.52 0.30
N PHE A 65 3.11 -8.52 0.32
CA PHE A 65 2.32 -8.22 1.51
C PHE A 65 1.38 -9.38 1.86
N ALA A 66 0.77 -10.04 0.87
CA ALA A 66 -0.06 -11.21 1.08
C ALA A 66 0.74 -12.38 1.67
N LEU A 67 1.93 -12.66 1.12
CA LEU A 67 2.83 -13.69 1.64
C LEU A 67 3.30 -13.37 3.07
N PHE A 68 3.64 -12.11 3.35
CA PHE A 68 4.06 -11.66 4.68
C PHE A 68 2.93 -11.79 5.71
N MET A 69 1.71 -11.42 5.35
CA MET A 69 0.53 -11.64 6.20
C MET A 69 0.25 -13.11 6.46
N ALA A 70 0.38 -13.97 5.44
CA ALA A 70 0.23 -15.42 5.60
C ALA A 70 1.30 -15.99 6.54
N PHE A 71 2.56 -15.58 6.37
CA PHE A 71 3.67 -15.95 7.26
C PHE A 71 3.39 -15.54 8.72
N ILE A 72 3.03 -14.28 8.98
CA ILE A 72 2.71 -13.80 10.33
C ILE A 72 1.52 -14.55 10.91
N PHE A 73 0.49 -14.82 10.11
CA PHE A 73 -0.68 -15.57 10.53
C PHE A 73 -0.31 -16.98 11.00
N PHE A 74 0.45 -17.74 10.19
CA PHE A 74 0.87 -19.08 10.57
C PHE A 74 1.80 -19.09 11.79
N CYS A 75 2.72 -18.12 11.90
CA CYS A 75 3.50 -17.91 13.12
C CYS A 75 2.58 -17.72 14.34
N GLY A 76 1.54 -16.89 14.23
CA GLY A 76 0.57 -16.68 15.31
C GLY A 76 -0.13 -17.98 15.70
N THR A 77 -0.55 -18.76 14.70
CA THR A 77 -1.15 -20.09 14.93
C THR A 77 -0.21 -21.03 15.66
N THR A 78 1.11 -21.01 15.39
CA THR A 78 2.06 -21.87 16.12
C THR A 78 2.10 -21.60 17.63
N HIS A 79 1.86 -20.36 18.07
CA HIS A 79 1.80 -20.02 19.50
C HIS A 79 0.54 -20.57 20.16
N PHE A 80 -0.62 -20.47 19.51
CA PHE A 80 -1.86 -21.08 20.02
C PHE A 80 -1.76 -22.61 20.11
N VAL A 81 -1.10 -23.23 19.14
CA VAL A 81 -0.85 -24.67 19.16
C VAL A 81 0.14 -25.04 20.27
N ALA A 82 1.16 -24.21 20.54
CA ALA A 82 2.09 -24.45 21.64
C ALA A 82 1.40 -24.43 23.02
N ILE A 83 0.46 -23.51 23.22
CA ILE A 83 -0.41 -23.49 24.40
C ILE A 83 -1.17 -24.80 24.49
N TYR A 84 -1.86 -25.21 23.41
CA TYR A 84 -2.63 -26.46 23.41
C TYR A 84 -1.75 -27.70 23.70
N VAL A 85 -0.57 -27.78 23.09
CA VAL A 85 0.42 -28.87 23.27
C VAL A 85 0.96 -28.96 24.69
N THR A 86 0.89 -27.88 25.48
CA THR A 86 1.25 -27.88 26.90
C THR A 86 0.39 -28.86 27.71
N TRP A 87 -0.90 -29.00 27.39
CA TRP A 87 -1.81 -29.94 28.06
C TRP A 87 -2.16 -31.18 27.22
N TYR A 88 -2.20 -31.05 25.89
CA TYR A 88 -2.65 -32.10 24.98
C TYR A 88 -1.62 -32.33 23.87
N PRO A 89 -0.90 -33.46 23.84
CA PRO A 89 0.26 -33.68 22.98
C PRO A 89 -0.11 -33.85 21.49
N ALA A 90 -0.41 -32.74 20.83
CA ALA A 90 -0.77 -32.65 19.41
C ALA A 90 0.45 -32.28 18.54
N TYR A 91 1.57 -32.97 18.75
CA TYR A 91 2.85 -32.66 18.09
C TYR A 91 2.81 -32.79 16.56
N GLU A 92 1.98 -33.70 16.04
CA GLU A 92 1.79 -33.87 14.59
C GLU A 92 1.21 -32.59 13.97
N TYR A 93 0.13 -32.05 14.54
CA TYR A 93 -0.48 -30.79 14.11
C TYR A 93 0.47 -29.61 14.28
N GLN A 94 1.21 -29.57 15.39
CA GLN A 94 2.26 -28.58 15.61
C GLN A 94 3.33 -28.63 14.51
N GLY A 95 3.74 -29.83 14.11
CA GLY A 95 4.68 -30.06 13.02
C GLY A 95 4.16 -29.56 11.68
N TRP A 96 2.91 -29.87 11.33
CA TRP A 96 2.28 -29.40 10.09
C TRP A 96 2.20 -27.88 10.00
N ILE A 97 1.78 -27.20 11.09
CA ILE A 97 1.67 -25.74 11.11
C ILE A 97 3.06 -25.10 11.06
N LYS A 98 4.07 -25.69 11.72
CA LYS A 98 5.47 -25.26 11.59
C LYS A 98 5.99 -25.45 10.16
N ALA A 99 5.63 -26.54 9.49
CA ALA A 99 6.01 -26.78 8.10
C ALA A 99 5.39 -25.74 7.15
N LEU A 100 4.10 -25.42 7.32
CA LEU A 100 3.43 -24.34 6.58
C LEU A 100 4.06 -22.97 6.86
N THR A 101 4.41 -22.71 8.11
CA THR A 101 5.14 -21.49 8.50
C THR A 101 6.48 -21.42 7.79
N ALA A 102 7.29 -22.48 7.86
CA ALA A 102 8.59 -22.54 7.20
C ALA A 102 8.49 -22.38 5.67
N PHE A 103 7.49 -23.02 5.06
CA PHE A 103 7.22 -22.89 3.63
C PHE A 103 6.88 -21.45 3.24
N THR A 104 5.94 -20.82 3.96
CA THR A 104 5.54 -19.43 3.69
C THR A 104 6.67 -18.43 3.97
N SER A 105 7.48 -18.63 5.01
CA SER A 105 8.70 -17.86 5.27
C SER A 105 9.69 -17.93 4.12
N LEU A 106 10.00 -19.15 3.67
CA LEU A 106 10.96 -19.37 2.59
C LEU A 106 10.46 -18.80 1.28
N LEU A 107 9.19 -19.01 0.96
CA LEU A 107 8.56 -18.45 -0.23
C LEU A 107 8.60 -16.92 -0.20
N THR A 108 8.32 -16.30 0.96
CA THR A 108 8.42 -14.85 1.15
C THR A 108 9.85 -14.37 0.85
N ALA A 109 10.87 -15.04 1.39
CA ALA A 109 12.27 -14.68 1.16
C ALA A 109 12.66 -14.79 -0.32
N ILE A 110 12.27 -15.88 -0.99
CA ILE A 110 12.54 -16.12 -2.43
C ILE A 110 11.89 -15.05 -3.30
N VAL A 111 10.65 -14.64 -2.99
CA VAL A 111 9.91 -13.63 -3.75
C VAL A 111 10.43 -12.21 -3.48
N LEU A 112 10.85 -11.94 -2.24
CA LEU A 112 11.31 -10.62 -1.79
C LEU A 112 12.75 -10.31 -2.25
N ALA A 113 13.67 -11.27 -2.15
CA ALA A 113 15.08 -11.08 -2.47
C ALA A 113 15.35 -10.43 -3.84
N PRO A 114 14.78 -10.89 -4.97
CA PRO A 114 15.02 -10.27 -6.28
C PRO A 114 14.35 -8.90 -6.42
N ARG A 115 13.36 -8.57 -5.58
CA ARG A 115 12.63 -7.29 -5.62
C ARG A 115 13.25 -6.22 -4.71
N LEU A 116 14.25 -6.59 -3.90
CA LEU A 116 14.95 -5.65 -3.03
C LEU A 116 15.54 -4.44 -3.78
N PRO A 117 16.18 -4.57 -4.96
CA PRO A 117 16.68 -3.42 -5.69
C PRO A 117 15.58 -2.42 -6.07
N ASP A 118 14.42 -2.92 -6.54
CA ASP A 118 13.28 -2.08 -6.88
C ASP A 118 12.73 -1.36 -5.65
N LEU A 119 12.66 -2.06 -4.51
CA LEU A 119 12.18 -1.49 -3.24
C LEU A 119 13.10 -0.37 -2.74
N ILE A 120 14.41 -0.50 -2.94
CA ILE A 120 15.40 0.54 -2.58
C ILE A 120 15.29 1.73 -3.54
N GLN A 121 14.97 1.49 -4.81
CA GLN A 121 14.83 2.53 -5.83
C GLN A 121 13.48 3.25 -5.80
N LEU A 122 12.51 2.78 -5.02
CA LEU A 122 11.21 3.45 -4.88
C LEU A 122 11.46 4.91 -4.48
N PRO A 123 11.17 5.88 -5.37
CA PRO A 123 11.41 7.27 -5.05
C PRO A 123 10.54 7.62 -3.85
N GLY A 124 11.17 8.23 -2.84
CA GLY A 124 10.44 8.74 -1.69
C GLY A 124 9.25 9.58 -2.16
N VAL A 125 8.15 9.50 -1.42
CA VAL A 125 6.93 10.28 -1.70
C VAL A 125 7.26 11.76 -1.91
N GLU A 126 8.24 12.27 -1.16
CA GLU A 126 8.77 13.63 -1.27
C GLU A 126 9.38 13.95 -2.64
N ILE A 127 10.19 13.06 -3.22
CA ILE A 127 10.83 13.30 -4.53
C ILE A 127 9.76 13.39 -5.62
N LYS A 128 8.80 12.47 -5.60
CA LYS A 128 7.69 12.46 -6.57
C LYS A 128 6.81 13.70 -6.39
N TYR A 129 6.49 14.05 -5.15
CA TYR A 129 5.73 15.27 -4.82
C TYR A 129 6.42 16.54 -5.33
N ASN A 130 7.71 16.71 -5.02
CA ASN A 130 8.48 17.89 -5.45
C ASN A 130 8.62 17.97 -6.97
N LYS A 131 8.78 16.82 -7.65
CA LYS A 131 8.80 16.78 -9.12
C LYS A 131 7.46 17.22 -9.71
N THR A 132 6.35 16.64 -9.23
CA THR A 132 5.01 17.01 -9.70
C THR A 132 4.69 18.47 -9.37
N LEU A 133 5.14 19.00 -8.23
CA LEU A 133 4.97 20.41 -7.87
C LEU A 133 5.66 21.33 -8.89
N LYS A 134 6.91 21.02 -9.26
CA LYS A 134 7.65 21.76 -10.29
C LYS A 134 6.96 21.71 -11.66
N GLU A 135 6.45 20.54 -12.05
CA GLU A 135 5.70 20.38 -13.31
C GLU A 135 4.41 21.21 -13.31
N VAL A 136 3.68 21.24 -12.19
CA VAL A 136 2.47 22.07 -12.03
C VAL A 136 2.80 23.56 -12.06
N GLU A 137 3.90 23.99 -11.46
CA GLU A 137 4.36 25.38 -11.51
C GLU A 137 4.74 25.81 -12.93
N ALA A 138 5.49 24.98 -13.65
CA ALA A 138 5.86 25.22 -15.03
C ALA A 138 4.63 25.29 -15.95
N LEU A 139 3.66 24.37 -15.77
CA LEU A 139 2.40 24.39 -16.50
C LEU A 139 1.58 25.66 -16.21
N LYS A 140 1.52 26.09 -14.94
CA LYS A 140 0.84 27.35 -14.58
C LYS A 140 1.50 28.56 -15.23
N GLN A 141 2.82 28.59 -15.32
CA GLN A 141 3.55 29.68 -15.95
C GLN A 141 3.28 29.72 -17.46
N SER A 142 3.31 28.58 -18.14
CA SER A 142 2.98 28.48 -19.57
C SER A 142 1.53 28.88 -19.85
N ASN A 143 0.56 28.45 -19.02
CA ASN A 143 -0.83 28.86 -19.14
C ASN A 143 -1.01 30.39 -18.98
N ARG A 144 -0.32 31.02 -18.02
CA ARG A 144 -0.35 32.48 -17.88
C ARG A 144 0.19 33.20 -19.11
N GLN A 145 1.30 32.71 -19.67
CA GLN A 145 1.84 33.25 -20.92
C GLN A 145 0.85 33.11 -22.07
N MET A 146 0.25 31.92 -22.23
CA MET A 146 -0.76 31.66 -23.24
C MET A 146 -1.96 32.61 -23.11
N SER A 147 -2.49 32.80 -21.90
CA SER A 147 -3.58 33.74 -21.65
C SER A 147 -3.21 35.18 -22.00
N SER A 148 -1.98 35.62 -21.70
CA SER A 148 -1.52 36.98 -22.05
C SER A 148 -1.33 37.18 -23.56
N VAL A 149 -0.84 36.16 -24.28
CA VAL A 149 -0.71 36.20 -25.75
C VAL A 149 -2.10 36.20 -26.39
N TYR A 150 -3.03 35.42 -25.85
CA TYR A 150 -4.41 35.36 -26.31
C TYR A 150 -5.10 36.73 -26.16
N SER A 151 -5.01 37.39 -24.99
CA SER A 151 -5.58 38.73 -24.82
C SER A 151 -4.92 39.77 -25.72
N ALA A 152 -3.59 39.72 -25.90
CA ALA A 152 -2.89 40.63 -26.81
C ALA A 152 -3.28 40.42 -28.29
N THR A 153 -3.63 39.19 -28.67
CA THR A 153 -4.12 38.86 -30.02
C THR A 153 -5.52 39.42 -30.23
N LEU A 154 -6.41 39.28 -29.25
CA LEU A 154 -7.74 39.89 -29.29
C LEU A 154 -7.69 41.41 -29.41
N ASP A 155 -6.88 42.09 -28.58
CA ASP A 155 -6.65 43.55 -28.67
C ASP A 155 -6.09 43.97 -30.04
N ARG A 156 -5.28 43.11 -30.66
CA ARG A 156 -4.74 43.37 -32.01
C ARG A 156 -5.84 43.24 -33.06
N GLU A 157 -6.69 42.23 -32.98
CA GLU A 157 -7.83 42.07 -33.90
C GLU A 157 -8.82 43.24 -33.77
N GLU A 158 -9.13 43.66 -32.54
CA GLU A 158 -10.01 44.80 -32.28
C GLU A 158 -9.45 46.09 -32.88
N ARG A 159 -8.15 46.38 -32.67
CA ARG A 159 -7.48 47.53 -33.30
C ARG A 159 -7.46 47.48 -34.82
N VAL A 160 -7.30 46.30 -35.42
CA VAL A 160 -7.36 46.14 -36.88
C VAL A 160 -8.75 46.45 -37.41
N ILE A 161 -9.80 46.02 -36.70
CA ILE A 161 -11.19 46.35 -37.04
C ILE A 161 -11.43 47.86 -36.94
N GLU A 162 -10.96 48.49 -35.86
CA GLU A 162 -11.09 49.94 -35.66
C GLU A 162 -10.39 50.76 -36.76
N LEU A 163 -9.13 50.42 -37.07
CA LEU A 163 -8.37 51.05 -38.15
C LEU A 163 -9.05 50.87 -39.51
N LYS A 164 -9.60 49.69 -39.80
CA LYS A 164 -10.34 49.46 -41.06
C LYS A 164 -11.59 50.35 -41.14
N LYS A 165 -12.31 50.56 -40.03
CA LYS A 165 -13.46 51.47 -39.97
C LYS A 165 -13.04 52.93 -40.17
N GLU A 166 -11.92 53.35 -39.57
CA GLU A 166 -11.38 54.71 -39.73
C GLU A 166 -10.95 54.98 -41.18
N VAL A 167 -10.24 54.04 -41.81
CA VAL A 167 -9.90 54.10 -43.25
C VAL A 167 -11.18 54.14 -44.11
N ASN A 168 -12.17 53.29 -43.78
CA ASN A 168 -13.59 53.40 -44.11
C ASN A 168 -14.08 54.86 -44.22
N ALA A 169 -14.11 55.53 -43.08
CA ALA A 169 -14.66 56.87 -42.94
C ALA A 169 -13.90 57.92 -43.77
N LEU A 170 -12.56 57.89 -43.74
CA LEU A 170 -11.72 58.83 -44.49
C LEU A 170 -11.89 58.68 -46.01
N MET A 171 -12.05 57.46 -46.51
CA MET A 171 -12.32 57.20 -47.93
C MET A 171 -13.65 57.83 -48.37
N LEU A 172 -14.65 57.78 -47.49
CA LEU A 172 -15.98 58.36 -47.70
C LEU A 172 -15.92 59.90 -47.74
N GLU A 173 -15.13 60.53 -46.87
CA GLU A 173 -14.86 61.97 -46.91
C GLU A 173 -14.17 62.41 -48.22
N LEU A 174 -13.26 61.58 -48.73
CA LEU A 174 -12.58 61.79 -50.01
C LEU A 174 -13.45 61.47 -51.24
N LYS A 175 -14.75 61.15 -51.07
CA LYS A 175 -15.68 60.72 -52.12
C LYS A 175 -15.15 59.54 -52.96
N ARG A 176 -14.42 58.62 -52.34
CA ARG A 176 -13.99 57.36 -52.94
C ARG A 176 -14.79 56.20 -52.36
N GLU A 177 -14.84 55.09 -53.09
CA GLU A 177 -15.49 53.86 -52.61
C GLU A 177 -14.76 53.28 -51.38
N HIS A 178 -15.50 52.57 -50.53
CA HIS A 178 -14.92 51.88 -49.38
C HIS A 178 -13.95 50.77 -49.85
N ILE A 179 -12.93 50.50 -49.05
CA ILE A 179 -11.87 49.52 -49.40
C ILE A 179 -12.05 48.20 -48.66
N TYR A 180 -12.50 48.23 -47.41
CA TYR A 180 -12.57 47.07 -46.51
C TYR A 180 -14.00 46.78 -46.08
N ASP A 181 -14.41 45.52 -46.20
CA ASP A 181 -15.73 45.01 -45.78
C ASP A 181 -15.71 44.71 -44.28
N VAL A 182 -15.98 45.74 -43.47
CA VAL A 182 -15.96 45.73 -41.99
C VAL A 182 -17.00 46.70 -41.44
#